data_AF-A0A0N0JIE9-F1
#
_entry.id   AF-A0A0N0JIE9-F1
#
_cell.length_a   1.000
_cell.length_b   1.000
_cell.length_c   1.000
_cell.angle_alpha   90.00
_cell.angle_beta   90.00
_cell.angle_gamma   90.00
#
_symmetry.space_group_name_H-M   'P 1'
#
loop_
_entity.id
_entity.type
_entity.pdbx_description
1 polymer ?
#
loop_
_entity_poly.entity_id
_entity_poly.type
_entity_poly.pdbx_seq_one_letter_code
_entity_poly.pdbx_strand_id
1 'polypeptide(L)'
;MGFALPPAGRSAGDDHLRAMRFEPTVWLVEGAAIDRAALDAAVADHGAVTPIGGGLVRVRLVGAGWRGLLMHDGVFDAENPAFAPGCTAATVIAHVALRLNVVAPDRCDALVPASLADGLIARWCEVAARVDTPA
;
A
#
# COMPACT_ATOMS: atom_id res chain seq x y z
N MET A 1 -11.50 11.19 -11.99
CA MET A 1 -10.15 10.81 -11.54
C MET A 1 -9.05 11.61 -12.22
N GLY A 2 -9.12 11.91 -13.53
CA GLY A 2 -8.11 12.74 -14.22
C GLY A 2 -6.87 11.99 -14.69
N PHE A 3 -6.83 10.67 -14.54
CA PHE A 3 -5.77 9.78 -15.02
C PHE A 3 -6.33 8.40 -15.39
N ALA A 4 -5.58 7.63 -16.18
CA ALA A 4 -5.94 6.27 -16.56
C ALA A 4 -5.74 5.27 -15.40
N LEU A 5 -6.57 4.23 -15.34
CA LEU A 5 -6.40 3.16 -14.36
C LEU A 5 -5.04 2.47 -14.53
N PRO A 6 -4.26 2.26 -13.45
CA PRO A 6 -2.94 1.70 -13.56
C PRO A 6 -2.98 0.21 -13.99
N PRO A 7 -1.93 -0.26 -14.70
CA PRO A 7 -1.79 -1.68 -15.02
C PRO A 7 -1.45 -2.50 -13.76
N ALA A 8 -1.35 -3.83 -13.89
CA ALA A 8 -1.14 -4.72 -12.75
C ALA A 8 0.16 -4.41 -12.02
N GLY A 9 0.14 -4.43 -10.68
CA GLY A 9 1.31 -4.13 -9.86
C GLY A 9 1.73 -2.66 -9.91
N ARG A 10 0.82 -1.75 -10.32
CA ARG A 10 1.09 -0.31 -10.41
C ARG A 10 0.06 0.55 -9.69
N SER A 11 0.47 1.77 -9.38
CA SER A 11 -0.38 2.86 -8.92
C SER A 11 -0.32 4.08 -9.85
N ALA A 12 -1.34 4.92 -9.77
CA ALA A 12 -1.44 6.20 -10.49
C ALA A 12 -2.15 7.24 -9.62
N GLY A 13 -1.90 8.53 -9.91
CA GLY A 13 -2.42 9.65 -9.14
C GLY A 13 -1.39 10.24 -8.17
N ASP A 14 -1.87 10.91 -7.13
CA ASP A 14 -1.08 11.69 -6.18
C ASP A 14 -1.51 11.42 -4.73
N ASP A 15 -1.22 12.34 -3.80
CA ASP A 15 -1.61 12.21 -2.39
C ASP A 15 -3.08 12.64 -2.13
N HIS A 16 -3.74 13.32 -3.08
CA HIS A 16 -5.15 13.71 -3.01
C HIS A 16 -6.09 12.63 -3.56
N LEU A 17 -5.64 11.89 -4.57
CA LEU A 17 -6.36 10.75 -5.15
C LEU A 17 -5.35 9.76 -5.75
N ARG A 18 -5.42 8.50 -5.31
CA ARG A 18 -4.56 7.43 -5.79
C ARG A 18 -5.37 6.19 -6.13
N ALA A 19 -5.10 5.60 -7.29
CA ALA A 19 -5.56 4.26 -7.65
C ALA A 19 -4.39 3.28 -7.60
N MET A 20 -4.62 2.08 -7.08
CA MET A 20 -3.64 1.00 -6.96
C MET A 20 -4.27 -0.29 -7.46
N ARG A 21 -3.55 -1.06 -8.29
CA ARG A 21 -4.01 -2.36 -8.77
C ARG A 21 -3.19 -3.48 -8.15
N PHE A 22 -3.84 -4.35 -7.38
CA PHE A 22 -3.21 -5.52 -6.76
C PHE A 22 -3.70 -6.82 -7.40
N GLU A 23 -4.97 -6.86 -7.82
CA GLU A 23 -5.60 -8.00 -8.46
C GLU A 23 -5.96 -7.71 -9.94
N PRO A 24 -6.21 -8.73 -10.79
CA PRO A 24 -6.46 -8.53 -12.21
C PRO A 24 -7.66 -7.64 -12.55
N THR A 25 -8.68 -7.57 -11.72
CA THR A 25 -9.91 -6.80 -12.03
C THR A 25 -10.35 -5.91 -10.88
N VAL A 26 -9.47 -5.67 -9.91
CA VAL A 26 -9.78 -4.89 -8.71
C VAL A 26 -8.75 -3.78 -8.54
N TRP A 27 -9.26 -2.58 -8.29
CA TRP A 27 -8.48 -1.40 -7.94
C TRP A 27 -8.91 -0.92 -6.57
N LEU A 28 -7.93 -0.55 -5.75
CA LEU A 28 -8.16 0.19 -4.53
C LEU A 28 -7.94 1.67 -4.84
N VAL A 29 -8.91 2.50 -4.49
CA VAL A 29 -8.83 3.95 -4.64
C VAL A 29 -8.86 4.59 -3.26
N GLU A 30 -7.89 5.45 -2.97
CA GLU A 30 -7.82 6.22 -1.73
C GLU A 30 -7.61 7.71 -2.02
N GLY A 31 -8.01 8.57 -1.07
CA GLY A 31 -7.79 10.01 -1.15
C GLY A 31 -9.02 10.84 -0.79
N ALA A 32 -8.79 12.13 -0.49
CA ALA A 32 -9.85 13.06 -0.14
C ALA A 32 -10.65 13.54 -1.38
N ALA A 33 -10.07 13.43 -2.58
CA ALA A 33 -10.68 13.88 -3.83
C ALA A 33 -11.39 12.74 -4.59
N ILE A 34 -11.89 11.72 -3.89
CA ILE A 34 -12.66 10.64 -4.51
C ILE A 34 -14.02 11.19 -4.96
N ASP A 35 -14.23 11.18 -6.28
CA ASP A 35 -15.54 11.41 -6.89
C ASP A 35 -16.23 10.06 -7.12
N ARG A 36 -17.18 9.74 -6.23
CA ARG A 36 -17.95 8.50 -6.29
C ARG A 36 -18.79 8.39 -7.57
N ALA A 37 -19.43 9.46 -8.00
CA ALA A 37 -20.28 9.45 -9.18
C ALA A 37 -19.47 9.19 -10.45
N ALA A 38 -18.28 9.79 -10.56
CA ALA A 38 -17.36 9.51 -11.65
C ALA A 38 -16.85 8.06 -11.65
N LEU A 39 -16.62 7.46 -10.48
CA LEU A 39 -16.24 6.04 -10.36
C LEU A 39 -17.38 5.10 -10.78
N ASP A 40 -18.60 5.36 -10.31
CA ASP A 40 -19.78 4.56 -10.69
C ASP A 40 -20.01 4.64 -12.22
N ALA A 41 -19.90 5.84 -12.81
CA ALA A 41 -19.99 6.01 -14.25
C ALA A 41 -18.86 5.29 -15.02
N ALA A 42 -17.65 5.23 -14.46
CA ALA A 42 -16.52 4.55 -15.09
C ALA A 42 -16.65 3.02 -15.09
N VAL A 43 -17.24 2.43 -14.04
CA VAL A 43 -17.49 0.98 -14.01
C VAL A 43 -18.79 0.60 -14.72
N ALA A 44 -19.77 1.50 -14.76
CA ALA A 44 -21.11 1.30 -15.35
C ALA A 44 -21.67 -0.09 -14.97
N ASP A 45 -22.12 -0.87 -15.95
CA ASP A 45 -22.69 -2.21 -15.75
C ASP A 45 -21.63 -3.33 -15.78
N HIS A 46 -20.34 -2.98 -15.83
CA HIS A 46 -19.22 -3.91 -15.96
C HIS A 46 -18.46 -4.13 -14.65
N GLY A 47 -18.88 -3.51 -13.56
CA GLY A 47 -18.23 -3.63 -12.26
C GLY A 47 -19.07 -3.06 -11.13
N ALA A 48 -18.44 -2.88 -9.98
CA ALA A 48 -19.05 -2.29 -8.81
C ALA A 48 -18.03 -1.41 -8.07
N VAL A 49 -18.53 -0.35 -7.43
CA VAL A 49 -17.74 0.48 -6.53
C VAL A 49 -18.25 0.26 -5.12
N THR A 50 -17.40 -0.32 -4.28
CA THR A 50 -17.72 -0.61 -2.88
C THR A 50 -16.91 0.30 -1.97
N PRO A 51 -17.55 1.11 -1.12
CA PRO A 51 -16.82 1.85 -0.10
C PRO A 51 -16.30 0.88 0.95
N ILE A 52 -14.98 0.88 1.16
CA ILE A 52 -14.28 0.04 2.16
C ILE A 52 -13.61 0.87 3.26
N GLY A 53 -13.97 2.15 3.38
CA GLY A 53 -13.44 3.05 4.39
C GLY A 53 -13.60 2.47 5.80
N GLY A 54 -12.55 2.57 6.62
CA GLY A 54 -12.51 1.99 7.96
C GLY A 54 -12.04 0.52 8.02
N GLY A 55 -12.00 -0.20 6.91
CA GLY A 55 -11.47 -1.57 6.86
C GLY A 55 -9.95 -1.66 6.81
N LEU A 56 -9.29 -0.60 6.34
CA LEU A 56 -7.84 -0.52 6.17
C LEU A 56 -7.29 0.76 6.82
N VAL A 57 -6.10 0.65 7.41
CA VAL A 57 -5.28 1.75 7.90
C VAL A 57 -4.07 1.89 6.99
N ARG A 58 -3.77 3.12 6.58
CA ARG A 58 -2.53 3.43 5.85
C ARG A 58 -1.41 3.72 6.85
N VAL A 59 -0.45 2.82 6.93
CA VAL A 59 0.78 2.98 7.69
C VAL A 59 1.88 3.45 6.75
N ARG A 60 2.51 4.58 7.06
CA ARG A 60 3.57 5.16 6.22
C ARG A 60 4.94 4.79 6.78
N LEU A 61 5.73 4.10 5.97
CA LEU A 61 7.12 3.74 6.27
C LEU A 61 8.04 4.72 5.56
N VAL A 62 8.96 5.33 6.29
CA VAL A 62 9.85 6.40 5.79
C VAL A 62 11.29 6.14 6.23
N GLY A 63 12.25 6.52 5.38
CA GLY A 63 13.67 6.48 5.67
C GLY A 63 14.39 5.32 4.98
N ALA A 64 15.73 5.38 4.90
CA ALA A 64 16.52 4.43 4.12
C ALA A 64 16.32 2.95 4.51
N GLY A 65 15.94 2.67 5.76
CA GLY A 65 15.74 1.33 6.30
C GLY A 65 14.37 0.70 6.03
N TRP A 66 13.43 1.38 5.34
CA TRP A 66 12.06 0.86 5.19
C TRP A 66 12.00 -0.51 4.48
N ARG A 67 12.92 -0.78 3.55
CA ARG A 67 13.01 -2.06 2.84
C ARG A 67 13.41 -3.20 3.79
N GLY A 68 14.47 -2.99 4.56
CA GLY A 68 14.94 -3.96 5.55
C GLY A 68 13.87 -4.27 6.61
N LEU A 69 13.11 -3.26 7.04
CA LEU A 69 11.99 -3.44 7.97
C LEU A 69 10.93 -4.40 7.41
N LEU A 70 10.53 -4.25 6.14
CA LEU A 70 9.55 -5.14 5.50
C LEU A 70 10.07 -6.56 5.30
N MET A 71 11.37 -6.70 5.07
CA MET A 71 12.02 -8.00 4.84
C MET A 71 12.29 -8.78 6.13
N HIS A 72 12.30 -8.15 7.30
CA HIS A 72 12.55 -8.83 8.57
C HIS A 72 11.54 -9.95 8.85
N ASP A 73 10.24 -9.64 8.70
CA ASP A 73 9.15 -10.60 8.96
C ASP A 73 8.35 -10.93 7.67
N GLY A 74 8.92 -10.61 6.51
CA GLY A 74 8.28 -10.76 5.19
C GLY A 74 8.95 -11.81 4.32
N VAL A 75 8.18 -12.41 3.41
CA VAL A 75 8.68 -13.36 2.39
C VAL A 75 8.81 -12.71 1.00
N PHE A 76 8.98 -11.38 0.97
CA PHE A 76 9.00 -10.56 -0.24
C PHE A 76 10.30 -9.78 -0.34
N ASP A 77 10.89 -9.74 -1.53
CA ASP A 77 12.09 -8.98 -1.82
C ASP A 77 11.75 -7.50 -2.09
N ALA A 78 11.85 -6.67 -1.06
CA ALA A 78 11.66 -5.23 -1.16
C ALA A 78 12.89 -4.49 -1.73
N GLU A 79 14.05 -5.15 -1.80
CA GLU A 79 15.32 -4.61 -2.29
C GLU A 79 15.48 -4.76 -3.80
N ASN A 80 14.65 -5.58 -4.45
CA ASN A 80 14.58 -5.65 -5.90
C ASN A 80 14.48 -4.24 -6.51
N PRO A 81 15.45 -3.80 -7.34
CA PRO A 81 15.43 -2.47 -7.95
C PRO A 81 14.20 -2.19 -8.82
N ALA A 82 13.53 -3.23 -9.33
CA ALA A 82 12.27 -3.09 -10.04
C ALA A 82 11.08 -2.72 -9.13
N PHE A 83 11.19 -2.92 -7.81
CA PHE A 83 10.23 -2.47 -6.81
C PHE A 83 10.49 -1.01 -6.42
N ALA A 84 10.23 -0.13 -7.38
CA ALA A 84 10.49 1.30 -7.36
C ALA A 84 9.18 2.11 -7.21
N PRO A 85 9.24 3.46 -7.10
CA PRO A 85 8.05 4.30 -7.01
C PRO A 85 7.00 3.97 -8.08
N GLY A 86 5.73 3.94 -7.67
CA GLY A 86 4.60 3.54 -8.50
C GLY A 86 4.37 2.02 -8.56
N CYS A 87 5.22 1.19 -7.94
CA CYS A 87 4.96 -0.23 -7.79
C CYS A 87 4.01 -0.51 -6.63
N THR A 88 3.15 -1.51 -6.82
CA THR A 88 2.28 -2.07 -5.79
C THR A 88 2.55 -3.55 -5.60
N ALA A 89 2.31 -4.06 -4.40
CA ALA A 89 2.40 -5.49 -4.10
C ALA A 89 1.33 -5.90 -3.07
N ALA A 90 0.76 -7.09 -3.23
CA ALA A 90 0.02 -7.75 -2.16
C ALA A 90 0.91 -8.84 -1.57
N THR A 91 1.09 -8.84 -0.26
CA THR A 91 2.04 -9.74 0.43
C THR A 91 1.61 -10.03 1.86
N VAL A 92 2.38 -10.87 2.55
CA VAL A 92 2.22 -11.21 3.96
C VAL A 92 3.48 -10.80 4.71
N ILE A 93 3.33 -10.01 5.77
CA ILE A 93 4.42 -9.59 6.66
C ILE A 93 3.95 -9.80 8.10
N ALA A 94 4.78 -10.43 8.93
CA ALA A 94 4.42 -10.81 10.30
C ALA A 94 3.06 -11.52 10.39
N HIS A 95 2.80 -12.42 9.42
CA HIS A 95 1.53 -13.15 9.27
C HIS A 95 0.29 -12.28 8.99
N VAL A 96 0.46 -11.00 8.66
CA VAL A 96 -0.62 -10.08 8.27
C VAL A 96 -0.62 -9.90 6.75
N ALA A 97 -1.76 -10.20 6.12
CA ALA A 97 -1.97 -9.88 4.70
C ALA A 97 -2.17 -8.38 4.52
N LEU A 98 -1.27 -7.75 3.76
CA LEU A 98 -1.26 -6.30 3.54
C LEU A 98 -0.95 -5.96 2.09
N ARG A 99 -1.16 -4.69 1.75
CA ARG A 99 -0.92 -4.13 0.42
C ARG A 99 0.11 -3.02 0.52
N LEU A 100 1.12 -3.06 -0.33
CA LEU A 100 2.22 -2.10 -0.37
C LEU A 100 2.09 -1.21 -1.60
N ASN A 101 2.42 0.06 -1.44
CA ASN A 101 2.54 1.02 -2.51
C ASN A 101 3.81 1.85 -2.30
N VAL A 102 4.80 1.67 -3.18
CA VAL A 102 6.03 2.46 -3.14
C VAL A 102 5.73 3.83 -3.70
N VAL A 103 5.83 4.86 -2.86
CA VAL A 103 5.46 6.22 -3.26
C VAL A 103 6.68 7.05 -3.66
N ALA A 104 7.80 6.83 -2.99
CA ALA A 104 9.07 7.46 -3.26
C ALA A 104 10.21 6.49 -2.92
N PRO A 105 11.46 6.75 -3.34
CA PRO A 105 12.59 5.84 -3.07
C PRO A 105 12.77 5.52 -1.58
N ASP A 106 12.43 6.46 -0.70
CA ASP A 106 12.52 6.42 0.76
C ASP A 106 11.15 6.30 1.46
N ARG A 107 10.07 6.04 0.71
CA ARG A 107 8.70 6.03 1.23
C ARG A 107 7.86 4.89 0.65
N CYS A 108 7.32 4.05 1.53
CA CYS A 108 6.32 3.05 1.19
C CYS A 108 5.08 3.23 2.06
N ASP A 109 3.91 3.26 1.45
CA ASP A 109 2.65 3.20 2.18
C ASP A 109 2.20 1.71 2.24
N ALA A 110 1.86 1.23 3.44
CA ALA A 110 1.29 -0.09 3.67
C ALA A 110 -0.19 0.06 4.07
N LEU A 111 -1.09 -0.59 3.34
CA LEU A 111 -2.51 -0.68 3.67
C LEU A 111 -2.75 -1.97 4.46
N VAL A 112 -3.03 -1.79 5.74
CA VAL A 112 -3.11 -2.86 6.73
C VAL A 112 -4.56 -3.02 7.20
N PRO A 113 -5.09 -4.25 7.37
CA PRO A 113 -6.39 -4.45 8.01
C PRO A 113 -6.46 -3.71 9.34
N ALA A 114 -7.51 -2.90 9.53
CA ALA A 114 -7.59 -2.00 10.68
C ALA A 114 -7.50 -2.73 12.03
N SER A 115 -8.07 -3.94 12.11
CA SER A 115 -8.02 -4.80 13.30
C SER A 115 -6.63 -5.33 13.67
N LEU A 116 -5.65 -5.24 12.77
CA LEU A 116 -4.29 -5.76 12.95
C LEU A 116 -3.23 -4.64 12.93
N ALA A 117 -3.64 -3.40 12.66
CA ALA A 117 -2.72 -2.28 12.46
C ALA A 117 -1.86 -1.99 13.69
N ASP A 118 -2.47 -1.89 14.87
CA ASP A 118 -1.74 -1.56 16.10
C ASP A 118 -0.67 -2.60 16.45
N GLY A 119 -0.99 -3.89 16.31
CA GLY A 119 -0.04 -4.97 16.55
C GLY A 119 1.12 -4.98 15.56
N LEU A 120 0.84 -4.73 14.27
CA LEU A 120 1.88 -4.67 13.25
C LEU A 120 2.78 -3.43 13.43
N ILE A 121 2.20 -2.28 13.78
CA ILE A 121 2.96 -1.06 14.08
C ILE A 121 3.88 -1.29 15.29
N ALA A 122 3.37 -1.86 16.38
CA ALA A 122 4.17 -2.17 17.55
C ALA A 122 5.35 -3.09 17.20
N ARG A 123 5.10 -4.15 16.42
CA ARG A 123 6.13 -5.07 15.95
C ARG A 123 7.20 -4.35 15.12
N TRP A 124 6.80 -3.50 14.18
CA TRP A 124 7.76 -2.74 13.37
C TRP A 124 8.60 -1.76 14.20
N CYS A 125 8.02 -1.11 15.21
CA CYS A 125 8.76 -0.28 16.15
C CYS A 125 9.80 -1.09 16.94
N GLU A 126 9.45 -2.29 17.40
CA GLU A 126 10.39 -3.19 18.10
C GLU A 126 11.56 -3.61 17.20
N VAL A 127 11.29 -3.94 15.94
CA VAL A 127 12.33 -4.31 14.96
C VAL A 127 13.23 -3.12 14.67
N ALA A 128 12.66 -1.95 14.40
CA ALA A 128 13.43 -0.73 14.13
C ALA A 128 14.40 -0.39 15.28
N ALA A 129 13.94 -0.45 16.53
CA ALA A 129 14.76 -0.16 17.71
C ALA A 129 15.97 -1.11 17.85
N ARG A 130 15.85 -2.37 17.40
CA ARG A 130 16.95 -3.34 17.43
C ARG A 130 17.99 -3.10 16.34
N VAL A 131 17.58 -2.55 15.20
CA VAL A 131 18.49 -2.23 14.09
C VAL A 131 19.36 -1.00 14.40
N ASP A 132 18.86 -0.06 15.20
CA ASP A 132 19.59 1.15 15.60
C ASP A 132 20.55 0.97 16.80
N THR A 133 20.59 -0.22 17.41
CA THR A 133 21.48 -0.50 18.53
C THR A 133 22.75 -1.19 18.02
N PRO A 134 23.93 -0.52 18.02
CA PRO A 134 25.19 -1.18 17.67
C PRO A 134 25.50 -2.27 18.72
N ALA A 135 25.95 -3.43 18.23
CA ALA A 135 26.41 -4.55 19.06
C ALA A 135 27.59 -4.18 19.96
#